data_AF-A0A341EJZ3-F1
#
_entry.id   AF-A0A341EJZ3-F1
#
_cell.length_a   1.000
_cell.length_b   1.000
_cell.length_c   1.000
_cell.angle_alpha   90.00
_cell.angle_beta   90.00
_cell.angle_gamma   90.00
#
_symmetry.space_group_name_H-M   'P 1'
#
loop_
_entity.id
_entity.type
_entity.pdbx_description
1 polymer ?
#
loop_
_entity_poly.entity_id
_entity_poly.type
_entity_poly.pdbx_seq_one_letter_code
_entity_poly.pdbx_strand_id
1 'polypeptide(L)'
;MLRHLPLVSLIFILCSGLKVTASEVPWALNDYIDRELLSWVNDARIVDAIAQQNQRHREMNVLAAASAAATAQVTPTSQARAPVAAAFLAAQIARAKGQIAEVALLDAYGLTVVTSGTASVYFKGGKPKNSNRFTPPSGVFVIDQVAIGGSSKAHQSRVSMPITEPSNGAIIGVITVELEAAAFF
;
A
#
# COMPACT_ATOMS: atom_id res chain seq x y z
N MET A 1 -54.50 21.24 54.02
CA MET A 1 -54.00 21.73 52.72
C MET A 1 -52.48 21.56 52.72
N LEU A 2 -51.88 21.21 51.56
CA LEU A 2 -50.50 20.72 51.30
C LEU A 2 -50.29 19.27 51.80
N ARG A 3 -50.31 18.20 50.96
CA ARG A 3 -49.35 17.75 49.90
C ARG A 3 -47.91 17.79 50.45
N HIS A 4 -47.10 16.73 50.45
CA HIS A 4 -46.39 16.18 49.28
C HIS A 4 -45.90 14.73 49.49
N LEU A 5 -45.73 14.04 48.35
CA LEU A 5 -45.41 12.63 48.04
C LEU A 5 -44.06 12.10 48.57
N PRO A 6 -43.88 10.76 48.65
CA PRO A 6 -42.63 10.08 48.98
C PRO A 6 -41.56 10.18 47.87
N LEU A 7 -40.33 10.38 48.31
CA LEU A 7 -39.11 10.46 47.50
C LEU A 7 -38.75 9.07 46.92
N VAL A 8 -39.23 8.78 45.71
CA VAL A 8 -38.73 7.67 44.88
C VAL A 8 -37.39 8.11 44.28
N SER A 9 -36.30 7.54 44.79
CA SER A 9 -34.96 7.75 44.25
C SER A 9 -34.80 6.94 42.95
N LEU A 10 -34.96 7.62 41.82
CA LEU A 10 -34.71 7.08 40.48
C LEU A 10 -33.22 7.21 40.17
N ILE A 11 -32.45 6.12 40.36
CA ILE A 11 -31.08 6.01 39.84
C ILE A 11 -31.18 5.85 38.33
N PHE A 12 -30.90 6.92 37.59
CA PHE A 12 -30.70 6.93 36.14
C PHE A 12 -29.26 7.39 35.87
N ILE A 13 -28.28 6.52 36.08
CA ILE A 13 -26.88 6.79 35.72
C ILE A 13 -26.65 6.28 34.29
N LEU A 14 -26.91 7.20 33.36
CA LEU A 14 -26.18 7.50 32.14
C LEU A 14 -25.16 6.44 31.67
N CYS A 15 -25.62 5.43 30.94
CA CYS A 15 -24.79 4.75 29.94
C CYS A 15 -24.53 5.73 28.79
N SER A 16 -23.55 6.63 28.95
CA SER A 16 -22.98 7.39 27.84
C SER A 16 -22.36 6.38 26.88
N GLY A 17 -23.05 6.11 25.77
CA GLY A 17 -22.52 5.33 24.67
C GLY A 17 -21.24 5.99 24.18
N LEU A 18 -20.09 5.36 24.46
CA LEU A 18 -18.87 5.60 23.71
C LEU A 18 -19.19 5.22 22.26
N LYS A 19 -19.50 6.23 21.44
CA LYS A 19 -19.42 6.10 20.00
C LYS A 19 -17.94 5.91 19.71
N VAL A 20 -17.51 4.66 19.57
CA VAL A 20 -16.27 4.33 18.87
C VAL A 20 -16.48 4.79 17.44
N THR A 21 -16.07 6.00 17.13
CA THR A 21 -15.98 6.46 15.74
C THR A 21 -14.82 5.69 15.13
N ALA A 22 -15.08 4.87 14.11
CA ALA A 22 -14.04 4.42 13.21
C ALA A 22 -13.26 5.66 12.75
N SER A 23 -11.93 5.60 12.77
CA SER A 23 -11.09 6.70 12.30
C SER A 23 -11.46 6.99 10.85
N GLU A 24 -12.14 8.11 10.61
CA GLU A 24 -12.50 8.52 9.26
C GLU A 24 -11.22 8.81 8.48
N VAL A 25 -11.11 8.28 7.26
CA VAL A 25 -10.00 8.63 6.36
C VAL A 25 -10.11 10.12 6.08
N PRO A 26 -9.08 10.93 6.36
CA PRO A 26 -9.16 12.37 6.10
C PRO A 26 -9.45 12.62 4.63
N TRP A 27 -10.36 13.54 4.34
CA TRP A 27 -10.67 13.93 2.96
C TRP A 27 -9.41 14.34 2.17
N ALA A 28 -8.45 15.01 2.83
CA ALA A 28 -7.17 15.38 2.25
C ALA A 28 -6.34 14.18 1.74
N LEU A 29 -6.44 13.02 2.41
CA LEU A 29 -5.76 11.80 1.99
C LEU A 29 -6.43 11.19 0.74
N ASN A 30 -7.76 11.14 0.70
CA ASN A 30 -8.48 10.68 -0.49
C ASN A 30 -8.24 11.59 -1.69
N ASP A 31 -8.28 12.91 -1.50
CA ASP A 31 -8.00 13.88 -2.56
C ASP A 31 -6.56 13.74 -3.09
N TYR A 32 -5.60 13.47 -2.21
CA TYR A 32 -4.21 13.19 -2.61
C TYR A 32 -4.09 11.89 -3.42
N ILE A 33 -4.77 10.82 -3.01
CA ILE A 33 -4.78 9.57 -3.78
C ILE A 33 -5.33 9.84 -5.19
N ASP A 34 -6.50 10.46 -5.28
CA ASP A 34 -7.22 10.64 -6.55
C ASP A 34 -6.51 11.59 -7.51
N ARG A 35 -5.98 12.72 -7.01
CA ARG A 35 -5.37 13.75 -7.85
C ARG A 35 -3.90 13.50 -8.14
N GLU A 36 -3.17 13.00 -7.15
CA GLU A 36 -1.72 12.86 -7.24
C GLU A 36 -1.33 11.43 -7.56
N LEU A 37 -1.66 10.45 -6.70
CA LEU A 37 -1.18 9.08 -6.87
C LEU A 37 -1.73 8.43 -8.16
N LEU A 38 -3.05 8.50 -8.39
CA LEU A 38 -3.67 7.85 -9.55
C LEU A 38 -3.17 8.40 -10.89
N SER A 39 -2.58 9.61 -10.91
CA SER A 39 -2.03 10.21 -12.13
C SER A 39 -0.81 9.48 -12.69
N TRP A 40 -0.10 8.68 -11.88
CA TRP A 40 1.18 8.08 -12.28
C TRP A 40 1.38 6.61 -11.89
N VAL A 41 0.52 6.03 -11.06
CA VAL A 41 0.71 4.66 -10.56
C VAL A 41 0.80 3.58 -11.64
N ASN A 42 0.17 3.80 -12.79
CA ASN A 42 0.25 2.92 -13.97
C ASN A 42 1.13 3.50 -15.10
N ASP A 43 2.12 4.34 -14.77
CA ASP A 43 3.08 4.86 -15.76
C ASP A 43 3.82 3.71 -16.47
N ALA A 44 4.09 3.87 -17.77
CA ALA A 44 4.71 2.84 -18.61
C ALA A 44 6.02 2.30 -18.03
N ARG A 45 6.82 3.13 -17.34
CA ARG A 45 8.08 2.68 -16.72
C ARG A 45 7.85 1.68 -15.59
N ILE A 46 6.75 1.84 -14.84
CA ILE A 46 6.34 0.92 -13.77
C ILE A 46 5.88 -0.41 -14.40
N VAL A 47 4.98 -0.31 -15.39
CA VAL A 47 4.44 -1.47 -16.13
C VAL A 47 5.57 -2.27 -16.77
N ASP A 48 6.49 -1.63 -17.48
CA ASP A 48 7.63 -2.27 -18.15
C ASP A 48 8.54 -3.02 -17.17
N ALA A 49 8.81 -2.44 -16.00
CA ALA A 49 9.65 -3.06 -15.00
C ALA A 49 9.01 -4.32 -14.42
N ILE A 50 7.72 -4.26 -14.10
CA ILE A 50 6.95 -5.39 -13.58
C ILE A 50 6.81 -6.48 -14.65
N ALA A 51 6.48 -6.11 -15.88
CA ALA A 51 6.36 -7.04 -17.00
C ALA A 51 7.68 -7.77 -17.29
N GLN A 52 8.82 -7.05 -17.29
CA GLN A 52 10.14 -7.67 -17.46
C GLN A 52 10.46 -8.65 -16.32
N GLN A 53 10.10 -8.33 -15.07
CA GLN A 53 10.32 -9.25 -13.96
C GLN A 53 9.43 -10.50 -14.06
N ASN A 54 8.14 -10.32 -14.34
CA ASN A 54 7.22 -11.43 -14.57
C ASN A 54 7.70 -12.35 -15.69
N GLN A 55 8.21 -11.79 -16.79
CA GLN A 55 8.75 -12.57 -17.91
C GLN A 55 9.96 -13.39 -17.46
N ARG A 56 10.92 -12.79 -16.74
CA ARG A 56 12.08 -13.51 -16.18
C ARG A 56 11.64 -14.64 -15.24
N HIS A 57 10.62 -14.41 -14.42
CA HIS A 57 10.09 -15.44 -13.50
C HIS A 57 9.42 -16.59 -14.26
N ARG A 58 8.66 -16.30 -15.32
CA ARG A 58 8.10 -17.34 -16.20
C ARG A 58 9.19 -18.15 -16.89
N GLU A 59 10.20 -17.49 -17.44
CA GLU A 59 11.34 -18.14 -18.09
C GLU A 59 12.11 -19.04 -17.12
N MET A 60 12.37 -18.57 -15.89
CA MET A 60 13.00 -19.39 -14.86
C MET A 60 12.14 -20.60 -14.47
N ASN A 61 10.82 -20.45 -14.34
CA ASN A 61 9.94 -21.58 -14.04
C ASN A 61 9.90 -22.60 -15.18
N VAL A 62 9.85 -22.14 -16.44
CA VAL A 62 9.93 -23.01 -17.61
C VAL A 62 11.27 -23.73 -17.65
N LEU A 63 12.37 -23.03 -17.40
CA LEU A 63 13.69 -23.64 -17.34
C LEU A 63 13.83 -24.61 -16.17
N ALA A 64 13.28 -24.31 -14.98
CA ALA A 64 13.27 -25.23 -13.85
C ALA A 64 12.49 -26.52 -14.19
N ALA A 65 11.34 -26.39 -14.85
CA ALA A 65 10.58 -27.54 -15.35
C ALA A 65 11.32 -28.31 -16.46
N ALA A 66 12.03 -27.60 -17.35
CA ALA A 66 12.77 -28.19 -18.46
C ALA A 66 14.13 -28.76 -18.05
N SER A 67 14.79 -28.21 -17.02
CA SER A 67 16.08 -28.68 -16.46
C SER A 67 15.92 -29.88 -15.54
N ALA A 68 14.70 -30.13 -15.03
CA ALA A 68 14.30 -31.45 -14.58
C ALA A 68 14.30 -32.49 -15.74
N ALA A 69 14.40 -32.05 -17.01
CA ALA A 69 14.45 -32.89 -18.21
C ALA A 69 15.74 -32.76 -19.07
N ALA A 70 16.49 -31.65 -19.05
CA ALA A 70 17.85 -31.47 -19.60
C ALA A 70 18.37 -30.02 -19.41
N THR A 71 19.69 -29.85 -19.22
CA THR A 71 20.39 -28.57 -19.04
C THR A 71 20.55 -27.75 -20.33
N ALA A 72 20.04 -26.52 -20.35
CA ALA A 72 20.37 -25.51 -21.36
C ALA A 72 20.74 -24.16 -20.70
N GLN A 73 21.73 -23.49 -21.27
CA GLN A 73 22.32 -22.24 -20.76
C GLN A 73 21.55 -21.04 -21.32
N VAL A 74 21.03 -20.17 -20.46
CA VAL A 74 20.26 -18.97 -20.85
C VAL A 74 21.15 -17.72 -20.73
N THR A 75 21.21 -16.94 -21.82
CA THR A 75 21.95 -15.67 -21.88
C THR A 75 20.95 -14.51 -21.70
N PRO A 76 21.00 -13.71 -20.62
CA PRO A 76 20.10 -12.58 -20.49
C PRO A 76 20.68 -11.35 -21.21
N THR A 77 20.06 -10.94 -22.32
CA THR A 77 20.48 -9.78 -23.15
C THR A 77 19.54 -8.58 -23.11
N SER A 78 18.52 -8.55 -22.24
CA SER A 78 17.66 -7.36 -22.12
C SER A 78 18.20 -6.37 -21.08
N GLN A 79 18.22 -5.07 -21.44
CA GLN A 79 18.56 -3.99 -20.52
C GLN A 79 17.55 -3.95 -19.36
N ALA A 80 18.04 -3.92 -18.12
CA ALA A 80 17.18 -3.91 -16.94
C ALA A 80 16.29 -2.65 -16.92
N ARG A 81 14.97 -2.83 -16.78
CA ARG A 81 13.95 -1.78 -16.68
C ARG A 81 13.76 -1.28 -15.26
N ALA A 82 14.07 -2.11 -14.26
CA ALA A 82 13.95 -1.77 -12.84
C ALA A 82 14.70 -0.47 -12.44
N PRO A 83 15.93 -0.18 -12.91
CA PRO A 83 16.60 1.10 -12.61
C PRO A 83 15.85 2.33 -13.15
N VAL A 84 15.19 2.22 -14.31
CA VAL A 84 14.42 3.33 -14.92
C VAL A 84 13.17 3.61 -14.08
N ALA A 85 12.47 2.55 -13.66
CA ALA A 85 11.34 2.67 -12.74
C ALA A 85 11.78 3.26 -11.39
N ALA A 86 12.89 2.80 -10.82
CA ALA A 86 13.42 3.31 -9.56
C ALA A 86 13.72 4.82 -9.61
N ALA A 87 14.35 5.30 -10.69
CA ALA A 87 14.62 6.72 -10.90
C ALA A 87 13.32 7.54 -11.04
N PHE A 88 12.33 7.01 -11.74
CA PHE A 88 11.02 7.63 -11.84
C PHE A 88 10.33 7.75 -10.47
N LEU A 89 10.29 6.66 -9.71
CA LEU A 89 9.69 6.66 -8.37
C LEU A 89 10.40 7.61 -7.41
N ALA A 90 11.74 7.67 -7.47
CA ALA A 90 12.50 8.64 -6.69
C ALA A 90 12.12 10.09 -7.03
N ALA A 91 11.87 10.39 -8.32
CA ALA A 91 11.40 11.71 -8.74
C ALA A 91 9.98 12.01 -8.23
N GLN A 92 9.08 11.01 -8.16
CA GLN A 92 7.76 11.20 -7.57
C GLN A 92 7.81 11.45 -6.07
N ILE A 93 8.64 10.70 -5.34
CA ILE A 93 8.88 10.90 -3.91
C ILE A 93 9.41 12.32 -3.66
N ALA A 94 10.38 12.78 -4.46
CA ALA A 94 10.91 14.14 -4.34
C ALA A 94 9.84 15.22 -4.60
N ARG A 95 8.96 15.01 -5.60
CA ARG A 95 7.84 15.92 -5.91
C ARG A 95 6.79 15.98 -4.81
N ALA A 96 6.60 14.89 -4.08
CA ALA A 96 5.67 14.77 -2.98
C ALA A 96 6.08 15.57 -1.73
N LYS A 97 7.26 16.21 -1.70
CA LYS A 97 7.70 17.13 -0.64
C LYS A 97 7.51 16.57 0.79
N GLY A 98 7.80 15.29 0.98
CA GLY A 98 7.69 14.60 2.28
C GLY A 98 6.34 13.94 2.56
N GLN A 99 5.36 14.00 1.65
CA GLN A 99 4.10 13.28 1.78
C GLN A 99 4.23 11.77 1.51
N ILE A 100 5.18 11.37 0.67
CA ILE A 100 5.53 9.97 0.38
C ILE A 100 6.87 9.65 1.04
N ALA A 101 6.92 8.59 1.84
CA ALA A 101 8.14 8.11 2.50
C ALA A 101 8.83 7.02 1.66
N GLU A 102 8.04 6.07 1.15
CA GLU A 102 8.53 4.92 0.38
C GLU A 102 7.52 4.51 -0.70
N VAL A 103 8.03 3.97 -1.80
CA VAL A 103 7.24 3.28 -2.82
C VAL A 103 7.91 1.94 -3.12
N ALA A 104 7.13 0.85 -3.11
CA ALA A 104 7.60 -0.45 -3.55
C ALA A 104 6.68 -1.04 -4.63
N LEU A 105 7.31 -1.66 -5.64
CA LEU A 105 6.67 -2.39 -6.71
C LEU A 105 6.82 -3.89 -6.45
N LEU A 106 5.72 -4.62 -6.54
CA LEU A 106 5.68 -6.08 -6.47
C LEU A 106 5.16 -6.63 -7.80
N ASP A 107 5.71 -7.76 -8.22
CA ASP A 107 5.26 -8.46 -9.42
C ASP A 107 4.03 -9.34 -9.14
N ALA A 108 3.58 -10.10 -10.15
CA ALA A 108 2.39 -10.94 -10.04
C ALA A 108 2.54 -12.10 -9.04
N TYR A 109 3.77 -12.40 -8.62
CA TYR A 109 4.12 -13.43 -7.66
C TYR A 109 4.37 -12.87 -6.25
N GLY A 110 4.20 -11.55 -6.07
CA GLY A 110 4.45 -10.86 -4.80
C GLY A 110 5.93 -10.65 -4.50
N LEU A 111 6.81 -10.77 -5.49
CA LEU A 111 8.25 -10.50 -5.33
C LEU A 111 8.56 -9.04 -5.66
N THR A 112 9.43 -8.43 -4.86
CA THR A 112 9.83 -7.03 -5.04
C THR A 112 10.55 -6.83 -6.38
N VAL A 113 10.07 -5.86 -7.16
CA VAL A 113 10.69 -5.40 -8.41
C VAL A 113 11.61 -4.20 -8.13
N VAL A 114 11.10 -3.23 -7.37
CA VAL A 114 11.78 -1.99 -7.00
C VAL A 114 11.30 -1.56 -5.63
N THR A 115 12.21 -1.02 -4.82
CA THR A 115 11.88 -0.21 -3.65
C THR A 115 12.61 1.12 -3.79
N SER A 116 11.92 2.23 -3.52
CA SER A 116 12.47 3.58 -3.59
C SER A 116 11.99 4.41 -2.41
N GLY A 117 12.87 5.27 -1.89
CA GLY A 117 12.63 6.05 -0.68
C GLY A 117 13.24 5.40 0.55
N THR A 118 12.78 5.85 1.71
CA THR A 118 13.21 5.32 3.00
C THR A 118 11.99 4.93 3.78
N ALA A 119 11.90 3.66 4.19
CA ALA A 119 10.91 3.21 5.16
C ALA A 119 10.76 4.23 6.28
N SER A 120 9.52 4.68 6.51
CA SER A 120 9.22 5.75 7.46
C SER A 120 9.86 5.44 8.82
N VAL A 121 10.36 6.47 9.50
CA VAL A 121 11.07 6.34 10.80
C VAL A 121 10.21 5.60 11.84
N TYR A 122 8.89 5.66 11.70
CA TYR A 122 7.92 4.96 12.54
C TYR A 122 7.75 3.46 12.22
N PHE A 123 8.09 3.00 11.00
CA PHE A 123 8.12 1.56 10.65
C PHE A 123 9.34 0.84 11.21
N LYS A 124 10.41 1.56 11.60
CA LYS A 124 11.57 0.95 12.27
C LYS A 124 11.29 0.44 13.70
N GLY A 125 10.10 0.70 14.26
CA GLY A 125 9.74 0.29 15.63
C GLY A 125 8.40 -0.45 15.79
N GLY A 126 7.55 -0.51 14.76
CA GLY A 126 6.24 -1.16 14.82
C GLY A 126 6.24 -2.53 14.13
N LYS A 127 5.89 -3.60 14.84
CA LYS A 127 5.58 -4.88 14.18
C LYS A 127 4.34 -4.67 13.29
N PRO A 128 4.38 -4.97 11.98
CA PRO A 128 3.21 -4.86 11.11
C PRO A 128 2.08 -5.72 11.69
N LYS A 129 0.95 -5.09 12.02
CA LYS A 129 -0.14 -5.76 12.75
C LYS A 129 -1.00 -6.70 11.90
N ASN A 130 -0.87 -6.68 10.58
CA ASN A 130 -1.49 -7.66 9.70
C ASN A 130 -0.49 -8.04 8.61
N SER A 131 0.08 -9.25 8.70
CA SER A 131 0.70 -9.92 7.57
C SER A 131 -0.41 -10.38 6.64
N ASN A 132 -0.96 -9.45 5.85
CA ASN A 132 -1.88 -9.82 4.79
C ASN A 132 -1.06 -10.56 3.73
N ARG A 133 -1.19 -11.89 3.77
CA ARG A 133 -0.62 -12.81 2.81
C ARG A 133 -1.11 -12.36 1.43
N PHE A 134 -0.19 -11.89 0.59
CA PHE A 134 -0.52 -11.31 -0.71
C PHE A 134 -1.24 -12.35 -1.57
N THR A 135 -2.53 -12.11 -1.80
CA THR A 135 -3.28 -12.69 -2.91
C THR A 135 -3.50 -11.50 -3.85
N PRO A 136 -3.06 -11.55 -5.12
CA PRO A 136 -3.31 -10.44 -6.04
C PRO A 136 -4.82 -10.17 -6.02
N PRO A 137 -5.25 -8.99 -5.57
CA PRO A 137 -6.65 -8.75 -5.38
C PRO A 137 -7.33 -8.79 -6.75
N SER A 138 -8.58 -9.21 -6.79
CA SER A 138 -9.46 -9.17 -7.96
C SER A 138 -9.80 -7.73 -8.39
N GLY A 139 -8.81 -6.82 -8.47
CA GLY A 139 -8.97 -5.41 -8.79
C GLY A 139 -9.22 -4.49 -7.58
N VAL A 140 -8.94 -4.94 -6.36
CA VAL A 140 -9.25 -4.17 -5.14
C VAL A 140 -8.07 -3.30 -4.69
N PHE A 141 -8.34 -2.02 -4.49
CA PHE A 141 -7.49 -1.07 -3.78
C PHE A 141 -7.48 -1.42 -2.28
N VAL A 142 -6.30 -1.60 -1.69
CA VAL A 142 -6.19 -1.89 -0.24
C VAL A 142 -5.46 -0.73 0.42
N ILE A 143 -6.20 0.06 1.21
CA ILE A 143 -5.63 1.08 2.08
C ILE A 143 -5.47 0.46 3.47
N ASP A 144 -4.24 0.15 3.86
CA ASP A 144 -3.91 -0.31 5.19
C ASP A 144 -3.53 0.89 6.06
N GLN A 145 -4.40 1.25 7.00
CA GLN A 145 -4.08 2.26 8.02
C GLN A 145 -3.52 1.58 9.27
N VAL A 146 -2.31 1.98 9.67
CA VAL A 146 -1.71 1.57 10.95
C VAL A 146 -1.87 2.71 11.93
N ALA A 147 -2.84 2.60 12.84
CA ALA A 147 -2.94 3.49 13.99
C ALA A 147 -1.89 3.10 15.05
N ILE A 148 -0.96 4.00 15.34
CA ILE A 148 -0.06 3.87 16.49
C ILE A 148 -0.81 4.39 17.72
N GLY A 149 -0.87 3.57 18.77
CA GLY A 149 -1.82 3.75 19.88
C GLY A 149 -1.69 5.03 20.70
N GLY A 150 -2.84 5.45 21.25
CA GLY A 150 -2.98 5.94 22.61
C GLY A 150 -2.21 7.19 23.05
N SER A 151 -2.02 8.18 22.18
CA SER A 151 -1.81 9.63 22.50
C SER A 151 -1.03 10.37 21.41
N SER A 152 -0.39 9.67 20.48
CA SER A 152 0.35 10.29 19.37
C SER A 152 -0.47 10.23 18.09
N LYS A 153 -0.83 11.40 17.55
CA LYS A 153 -1.58 11.58 16.30
C LYS A 153 -0.71 11.27 15.07
N ALA A 154 -0.25 10.03 14.92
CA ALA A 154 0.50 9.58 13.75
C ALA A 154 -0.24 8.42 13.07
N HIS A 155 -1.01 8.76 12.03
CA HIS A 155 -1.77 7.86 11.16
C HIS A 155 -0.94 7.38 9.96
N GLN A 156 -0.08 6.37 10.11
CA GLN A 156 0.61 5.82 8.93
C GLN A 156 -0.42 5.19 8.00
N SER A 157 -0.45 5.64 6.75
CA SER A 157 -1.34 5.11 5.71
C SER A 157 -0.49 4.48 4.61
N ARG A 158 -0.63 3.17 4.40
CA ARG A 158 -0.09 2.51 3.22
C ARG A 158 -1.22 2.33 2.22
N VAL A 159 -0.99 2.78 1.00
CA VAL A 159 -1.93 2.61 -0.10
C VAL A 159 -1.37 1.55 -1.04
N SER A 160 -2.12 0.47 -1.27
CA SER A 160 -1.74 -0.61 -2.19
C SER A 160 -2.71 -0.62 -3.37
N MET A 161 -2.17 -0.58 -4.58
CA MET A 161 -2.96 -0.46 -5.81
C MET A 161 -2.51 -1.48 -6.85
N PRO A 162 -3.45 -2.09 -7.60
CA PRO A 162 -3.09 -2.97 -8.70
C PRO A 162 -2.40 -2.20 -9.83
N ILE A 163 -1.36 -2.80 -10.40
CA ILE A 163 -0.78 -2.38 -11.67
C ILE A 163 -1.38 -3.23 -12.77
N THR A 164 -1.96 -2.56 -13.76
CA THR A 164 -2.66 -3.19 -14.88
C THR A 164 -1.88 -3.01 -16.16
N GLU A 165 -1.78 -4.09 -16.93
CA GLU A 165 -1.28 -4.09 -18.30
C GLU A 165 -2.23 -3.28 -19.21
N PRO A 166 -1.79 -2.16 -19.82
CA PRO A 166 -2.66 -1.30 -20.61
C PRO A 166 -3.29 -2.00 -21.81
N SER A 167 -2.62 -3.00 -22.37
CA SER A 167 -3.09 -3.69 -23.59
C SER A 167 -4.31 -4.60 -23.37
N ASN A 168 -4.51 -5.12 -22.15
CA ASN A 168 -5.57 -6.12 -21.89
C ASN A 168 -6.24 -5.99 -20.50
N GLY A 169 -5.81 -5.03 -19.68
CA GLY A 169 -6.35 -4.79 -18.34
C GLY A 169 -5.96 -5.85 -17.30
N ALA A 170 -5.07 -6.79 -17.63
CA ALA A 170 -4.62 -7.82 -16.69
C ALA A 170 -3.82 -7.19 -15.55
N ILE A 171 -4.07 -7.61 -14.31
CA ILE A 171 -3.26 -7.21 -13.17
C ILE A 171 -1.93 -7.95 -13.24
N ILE A 172 -0.83 -7.20 -13.34
CA ILE A 172 0.52 -7.75 -13.49
C ILE A 172 1.37 -7.56 -12.22
N GLY A 173 0.88 -6.81 -11.25
CA GLY A 173 1.61 -6.54 -10.02
C GLY A 173 0.84 -5.57 -9.12
N VAL A 174 1.54 -5.09 -8.10
CA VAL A 174 1.01 -4.12 -7.13
C VAL A 174 2.05 -3.06 -6.85
N ILE A 175 1.60 -1.82 -6.72
CA ILE A 175 2.37 -0.74 -6.12
C ILE A 175 1.89 -0.54 -4.69
N THR A 176 2.84 -0.36 -3.78
CA THR A 176 2.59 0.07 -2.41
C THR A 176 3.23 1.43 -2.20
N VAL A 177 2.47 2.36 -1.61
CA VAL A 177 2.92 3.72 -1.32
C VAL A 177 2.77 3.94 0.18
N GLU A 178 3.87 4.19 0.86
CA GLU A 178 3.88 4.59 2.27
C GLU A 178 3.79 6.11 2.37
N LEU A 179 2.75 6.58 3.04
CA LEU A 179 2.49 8.00 3.22
C LEU A 179 2.88 8.46 4.63
N GLU A 180 3.46 9.65 4.72
CA GLU A 180 3.75 10.29 5.99
C GLU A 180 2.48 10.91 6.56
N ALA A 181 2.02 10.33 7.66
CA ALA A 181 0.79 10.69 8.33
C ALA A 181 0.67 12.19 8.61
N ALA A 182 1.73 12.77 9.17
CA ALA A 182 1.76 14.14 9.65
C ALA A 182 1.57 15.18 8.54
N ALA A 183 1.71 14.77 7.27
CA ALA A 183 1.52 15.68 6.15
C ALA A 183 0.04 15.93 5.79
N PHE A 184 -0.90 15.21 6.41
CA PHE A 184 -2.33 15.22 6.05
C PHE A 184 -3.27 15.62 7.19
N PHE A 185 -2.73 16.00 8.36
CA PHE A 185 -3.46 16.42 9.56
C PHE A 185 -2.86 17.70 10.14
#